data_AF-L1KPC0-F1
#
_entry.id   AF-L1KPC0-F1
#
_cell.length_a   1.000
_cell.length_b   1.000
_cell.length_c   1.000
_cell.angle_alpha   90.00
_cell.angle_beta   90.00
_cell.angle_gamma   90.00
#
_symmetry.space_group_name_H-M   'P 1'
#
loop_
_entity.id
_entity.type
_entity.pdbx_description
1 polymer ?
#
loop_
_entity_poly.entity_id
_entity_poly.type
_entity_poly.pdbx_seq_one_letter_code
_entity_poly.pdbx_strand_id
1 'polypeptide(L)' 'MVTTQKVLVARLGDEQWSQLLTFAAGGRSSIVKHTAVRTGTVVVVTSGSPGLVDAHVRKAVAKATVVRSAG' A
#
# COMPACT_ATOMS: atom_id res chain seq x y z
N MET A 1 14.93 10.84 -10.93
CA MET A 1 14.30 11.66 -9.87
C MET A 1 13.16 10.87 -9.26
N VAL A 2 12.98 10.95 -7.95
CA VAL A 2 11.82 10.37 -7.26
C VAL A 2 11.14 11.48 -6.48
N THR A 3 9.82 11.63 -6.64
CA THR A 3 9.00 12.51 -5.80
C THR A 3 7.99 11.69 -5.03
N THR A 4 7.63 12.17 -3.84
CA THR A 4 6.71 11.48 -2.94
C THR A 4 5.55 12.40 -2.56
N GLN A 5 4.34 11.85 -2.53
CA GLN A 5 3.15 12.55 -2.07
C GLN A 5 2.37 11.66 -1.10
N LYS A 6 2.14 12.13 0.14
CA LYS A 6 1.24 11.43 1.08
C LYS A 6 -0.20 11.53 0.58
N VAL A 7 -0.96 10.44 0.69
CA VAL A 7 -2.37 10.39 0.31
C VAL A 7 -3.19 9.68 1.37
N LEU A 8 -4.48 10.00 1.44
CA LEU A 8 -5.40 9.37 2.37
C LEU A 8 -5.62 7.89 2.00
N VAL A 9 -5.89 7.08 3.01
CA VAL A 9 -6.26 5.67 2.90
C VAL A 9 -7.38 5.37 3.90
N ALA A 10 -8.33 4.52 3.51
CA ALA A 10 -9.41 4.07 4.38
C ALA A 10 -8.87 3.38 5.64
N ARG A 11 -9.60 3.42 6.76
CA ARG A 11 -9.21 2.73 7.99
C ARG A 11 -9.27 1.21 7.83
N LEU A 12 -8.11 0.55 7.81
CA LEU A 12 -7.94 -0.87 7.48
C LEU A 12 -7.21 -1.68 8.57
N GLY A 13 -6.62 -1.03 9.56
CA GLY A 13 -5.90 -1.68 10.66
C GLY A 13 -5.68 -0.73 11.84
N ASP A 14 -4.76 -1.11 12.72
CA ASP A 14 -4.37 -0.31 13.89
C ASP A 14 -3.62 0.95 13.47
N GLU A 15 -2.76 0.81 12.47
CA GLU A 15 -2.03 1.90 11.82
C GLU A 15 -2.01 1.74 10.31
N GLN A 16 -1.88 2.86 9.62
CA GLN A 16 -1.86 2.89 8.17
C GLN A 16 -1.26 4.17 7.61
N TRP A 17 -0.66 4.05 6.43
CA TRP A 17 -0.26 5.18 5.62
C TRP A 17 -0.36 4.84 4.15
N SER A 18 -0.47 5.87 3.31
CA SER A 18 -0.36 5.72 1.87
C SER A 18 0.43 6.87 1.26
N GLN A 19 1.21 6.55 0.23
CA GLN A 19 1.95 7.54 -0.56
C GLN A 19 1.96 7.17 -2.04
N LEU A 20 2.03 8.18 -2.90
CA LEU A 20 2.38 8.06 -4.31
C LEU A 20 3.87 8.34 -4.47
N LEU A 21 4.52 7.53 -5.29
CA LEU A 21 5.90 7.69 -5.73
C LEU A 21 5.90 7.90 -7.24
N THR A 22 6.42 9.04 -7.68
CA THR A 22 6.61 9.32 -9.11
C THR A 22 8.08 9.13 -9.45
N PHE A 23 8.37 8.15 -10.29
CA PHE A 23 9.70 7.85 -10.80
C PHE A 23 9.86 8.47 -12.18
N ALA A 24 10.87 9.33 -12.34
CA ALA A 24 11.25 9.86 -13.65
C ALA A 24 12.68 9.41 -13.99
N ALA A 25 12.81 8.67 -15.10
CA ALA A 25 14.08 8.15 -15.64
C ALA A 25 13.99 8.01 -17.17
N GLY A 26 15.05 8.40 -17.89
CA GLY A 26 15.14 8.22 -19.35
C GLY A 26 13.99 8.88 -20.14
N GLY A 27 13.50 10.04 -19.69
CA GLY A 27 12.37 10.75 -20.32
C GLY A 27 10.99 10.12 -20.08
N ARG A 28 10.91 9.04 -19.30
CA ARG A 28 9.65 8.38 -18.93
C ARG A 28 9.32 8.66 -17.46
N SER A 29 8.03 8.76 -17.18
CA SER A 29 7.50 8.88 -15.81
C SER A 29 6.61 7.68 -15.49
N SER A 30 6.64 7.22 -14.25
CA SER A 30 5.77 6.17 -13.73
C SER A 30 5.32 6.51 -12.32
N ILE A 31 4.04 6.27 -12.03
CA ILE A 31 3.45 6.52 -10.71
C ILE A 31 3.13 5.17 -10.06
N VAL A 32 3.63 4.99 -8.85
CA VAL A 32 3.36 3.82 -8.00
C VAL A 32 2.69 4.31 -6.72
N LYS A 33 1.68 3.60 -6.24
CA LYS A 33 1.11 3.79 -4.91
C LYS A 33 1.69 2.76 -3.96
N HIS A 34 2.15 3.17 -2.80
CA HIS A 34 2.45 2.28 -1.67
C HIS A 34 1.44 2.55 -0.57
N THR A 35 0.81 1.50 -0.07
CA THR A 35 -0.04 1.55 1.11
C THR A 35 0.42 0.51 2.10
N ALA A 36 0.74 0.93 3.32
CA ALA A 36 1.04 0.02 4.41
C ALA A 36 -0.07 0.05 5.44
N VAL A 37 -0.46 -1.13 5.92
CA VAL A 37 -1.44 -1.31 6.98
C VAL A 37 -0.85 -2.27 8.01
N ARG A 38 -0.91 -1.90 9.28
CA ARG A 38 -0.55 -2.78 10.39
C ARG A 38 -1.81 -3.28 11.09
N THR A 39 -1.84 -4.57 11.38
CA THR A 39 -2.84 -5.21 12.23
C THR A 39 -2.12 -6.14 13.21
N GLY A 40 -2.15 -5.81 14.49
CA GLY A 40 -1.32 -6.42 15.52
C GLY A 40 0.16 -6.33 15.16
N THR A 41 0.80 -7.48 15.01
CA THR A 41 2.22 -7.62 14.65
C THR A 41 2.45 -7.85 13.16
N VAL A 42 1.40 -7.85 12.33
CA VAL A 42 1.50 -8.05 10.89
C VAL A 42 1.45 -6.69 10.19
N VAL A 43 2.41 -6.43 9.30
CA VAL A 43 2.40 -5.28 8.40
C VAL A 43 2.24 -5.78 6.97
N VAL A 44 1.23 -5.27 6.27
CA VAL A 44 1.00 -5.55 4.85
C VAL A 44 1.32 -4.29 4.06
N VAL A 45 2.28 -4.39 3.14
CA VAL A 45 2.59 -3.33 2.18
C VAL A 45 2.08 -3.76 0.80
N THR A 46 1.16 -2.98 0.24
CA THR A 46 0.67 -3.17 -1.13
C THR A 46 1.29 -2.10 -2.02
N SER A 47 1.90 -2.52 -3.12
CA SER A 47 2.59 -1.65 -4.09
C SER A 47 2.12 -1.96 -5.51
N GLY A 48 1.95 -0.94 -6.33
CA GLY A 48 1.59 -1.10 -7.74
C GLY A 48 1.01 0.17 -8.34
N SER A 49 0.32 0.04 -9.47
CA SER A 49 -0.42 1.18 -10.04
C SER A 49 -1.50 1.65 -9.05
N PRO A 50 -1.78 2.96 -8.94
CA PRO A 50 -2.69 3.48 -7.91
C PRO A 50 -4.05 2.79 -7.85
N GLY A 51 -4.70 2.58 -9.01
CA GLY A 51 -5.99 1.90 -9.07
C GLY A 51 -5.95 0.45 -8.60
N LEU A 52 -4.86 -0.29 -8.89
CA LEU A 52 -4.71 -1.67 -8.41
C LEU A 52 -4.53 -1.72 -6.90
N VAL A 53 -3.74 -0.80 -6.33
CA VAL A 53 -3.55 -0.75 -4.88
C VAL A 53 -4.86 -0.43 -4.17
N ASP A 54 -5.62 0.56 -4.65
CA ASP A 54 -6.92 0.93 -4.10
C ASP A 54 -7.93 -0.22 -4.16
N ALA A 55 -7.95 -0.96 -5.27
CA ALA A 55 -8.84 -2.09 -5.43
C ALA A 55 -8.47 -3.29 -4.53
N HIS A 56 -7.18 -3.47 -4.17
CA HIS A 56 -6.72 -4.74 -3.59
C HIS A 56 -6.22 -4.64 -2.13
N VAL A 57 -5.93 -3.44 -1.61
CA VAL A 57 -5.33 -3.30 -0.27
C VAL A 57 -6.15 -3.99 0.83
N ARG A 58 -7.49 -3.84 0.82
CA ARG A 58 -8.37 -4.50 1.79
C ARG A 58 -8.25 -6.02 1.74
N LYS A 59 -8.23 -6.59 0.53
CA LYS A 59 -8.10 -8.03 0.30
C LYS A 59 -6.74 -8.55 0.75
N ALA A 60 -5.67 -7.79 0.51
CA ALA A 60 -4.33 -8.14 0.94
C ALA A 60 -4.23 -8.20 2.48
N VAL A 61 -4.77 -7.18 3.17
CA VAL A 61 -4.84 -7.15 4.64
C VAL A 61 -5.62 -8.35 5.17
N ALA A 62 -6.83 -8.58 4.68
CA ALA A 62 -7.67 -9.68 5.14
C ALA A 62 -7.00 -11.05 4.97
N LYS A 63 -6.31 -11.27 3.84
CA LYS A 63 -5.56 -12.52 3.62
C LYS A 63 -4.42 -12.70 4.62
N ALA A 64 -3.62 -11.67 4.85
CA ALA A 64 -2.45 -11.75 5.71
C ALA A 64 -2.83 -11.95 7.19
N THR A 65 -3.94 -11.38 7.63
CA THR A 65 -4.39 -11.48 9.03
C THR A 65 -5.09 -12.80 9.32
N VAL A 66 -5.84 -13.37 8.36
CA VAL A 66 -6.42 -14.72 8.47
C VAL A 66 -5.33 -15.79 8.61
N VAL A 67 -4.24 -15.67 7.85
CA VAL A 67 -3.11 -16.62 7.92
C VAL A 67 -2.49 -16.63 9.32
N ARG A 68 -2.45 -15.49 10.03
CA ARG A 68 -1.92 -15.43 11.39
C ARG A 68 -2.84 -16.06 12.44
N SER A 69 -4.15 -15.94 12.32
CA SER A 69 -5.08 -16.57 13.28
C SER A 69 -5.12 -18.10 13.20
N ALA A 70 -4.52 -18.68 12.16
CA ALA A 70 -4.51 -20.12 11.92
C ALA A 70 -3.22 -20.84 12.38
N GLY A 71 -2.26 -20.13 12.99
CA GLY A 71 -1.00 -20.67 13.50
C GLY A 71 -0.77 -20.30 14.96
#